data_AF-A0A3D5TJY7-F1
#
_entry.id   AF-A0A3D5TJY7-F1
#
_cell.length_a   1.000
_cell.length_b   1.000
_cell.length_c   1.000
_cell.angle_alpha   90.00
_cell.angle_beta   90.00
_cell.angle_gamma   90.00
#
_symmetry.space_group_name_H-M   'P 1'
#
loop_
_entity.id
_entity.type
_entity.pdbx_description
1 polymer ?
#
loop_
_entity_poly.entity_id
_entity_poly.type
_entity_poly.pdbx_seq_one_letter_code
_entity_poly.pdbx_strand_id
1 'polypeptide(L)'
;MKNIFLTVLIVSSLASIALADLSGRHNIDTNNKDYHWVWNDLIGWINFHANDTVEVRSDELRGWADSQIGEIVLNCATTPIGDICDDSNGHFRVENYQGELSGWAWNDTVGWISFDCDDIDACNISPYRVSIEPAGDGDNSFFKGWAWSEIIGWISFHCENDHDPDEDGVQSACNFDTYKVQTGAGSKSSSGSLTSNVIDTGITKPHYNYILWQGEIKTDTSVSIQTATADSETGPWTFSVATQSSPGQQINIPDNQQNKRYIKYKIILGSDNWLEKTPIIRDIIINWSP
;
A
#
# COMPACT_ATOMS: atom_id res chain seq x y z
N MET A 1 60.63 19.77 -30.51
CA MET A 1 59.18 20.00 -30.61
C MET A 1 58.49 18.98 -29.70
N LYS A 2 57.92 19.43 -28.59
CA LYS A 2 57.18 18.57 -27.65
C LYS A 2 55.74 18.47 -28.14
N ASN A 3 55.31 17.28 -28.54
CA ASN A 3 53.92 17.02 -28.90
C ASN A 3 53.13 16.81 -27.61
N ILE A 4 52.22 17.75 -27.31
CA ILE A 4 51.25 17.65 -26.22
C ILE A 4 50.06 16.84 -26.76
N PHE A 5 49.84 15.64 -26.23
CA PHE A 5 48.60 14.90 -26.46
C PHE A 5 47.54 15.42 -25.48
N LEU A 6 46.55 16.13 -26.00
CA LEU A 6 45.38 16.56 -25.26
C LEU A 6 44.31 15.45 -25.35
N THR A 7 44.20 14.63 -24.31
CA THR A 7 43.12 13.64 -24.23
C THR A 7 41.85 14.33 -23.73
N VAL A 8 40.95 14.68 -24.65
CA VAL A 8 39.62 15.20 -24.31
C VAL A 8 38.76 13.99 -23.92
N LEU A 9 38.48 13.85 -22.62
CA LEU A 9 37.53 12.88 -22.10
C LEU A 9 36.13 13.49 -22.26
N ILE A 10 35.45 13.15 -23.36
CA ILE A 10 34.03 13.47 -23.52
C ILE A 10 33.27 12.49 -22.63
N VAL A 11 32.94 12.92 -21.42
CA VAL A 11 31.91 12.26 -20.62
C VAL A 11 30.59 12.63 -21.27
N SER A 12 30.17 11.86 -22.26
CA SER A 12 28.78 11.91 -22.72
C SER A 12 27.94 11.37 -21.58
N SER A 13 27.36 12.27 -20.79
CA SER A 13 26.24 11.90 -19.94
C SER A 13 25.19 11.31 -20.87
N LEU A 14 25.03 9.98 -20.82
CA LEU A 14 23.78 9.34 -21.18
C LEU A 14 22.75 9.88 -20.19
N ALA A 15 22.28 11.11 -20.43
CA ALA A 15 20.93 11.46 -20.06
C ALA A 15 20.08 10.53 -20.92
N SER A 16 19.79 9.36 -20.38
CA SER A 16 18.68 8.56 -20.84
C SER A 16 17.51 9.53 -20.85
N ILE A 17 17.11 9.96 -22.04
CA ILE A 17 15.74 10.41 -22.24
C ILE A 17 14.97 9.15 -21.90
N ALA A 18 14.49 9.07 -20.66
CA ALA A 18 13.41 8.20 -20.34
C ALA A 18 12.28 8.68 -21.25
N LEU A 19 12.16 8.03 -22.41
CA LEU A 19 10.85 7.83 -22.99
C LEU A 19 10.06 7.24 -21.83
N ALA A 20 9.18 8.04 -21.23
CA ALA A 20 8.24 7.55 -20.26
C ALA A 20 7.58 6.35 -20.94
N ASP A 21 7.89 5.16 -20.46
CA ASP A 21 7.20 3.97 -20.87
C ASP A 21 5.75 4.21 -20.47
N LEU A 22 4.90 4.44 -21.48
CA LEU A 22 3.46 4.59 -21.29
C LEU A 22 2.81 3.19 -21.17
N SER A 23 3.56 2.15 -20.82
CA SER A 23 2.98 0.99 -20.15
C SER A 23 2.66 1.42 -18.72
N GLY A 24 1.38 1.66 -18.42
CA GLY A 24 0.93 1.84 -17.04
C GLY A 24 1.48 0.68 -16.19
N ARG A 25 2.07 0.98 -15.04
CA ARG A 25 2.28 -0.08 -14.05
C ARG A 25 0.88 -0.54 -13.66
N HIS A 26 0.50 -1.76 -13.98
CA HIS A 26 -0.73 -2.35 -13.47
C HIS A 26 -0.42 -3.24 -12.28
N ASN A 27 -1.39 -3.40 -11.40
CA ASN A 27 -1.30 -4.32 -10.26
C ASN A 27 -2.62 -5.02 -9.96
N ILE A 28 -3.50 -5.08 -10.95
CA ILE A 28 -4.66 -5.97 -10.97
C ILE A 28 -4.20 -7.39 -11.34
N ASP A 29 -4.76 -8.41 -10.70
CA ASP A 29 -4.42 -9.81 -10.98
C ASP A 29 -4.75 -10.17 -12.43
N THR A 30 -3.80 -10.85 -13.06
CA THR A 30 -3.83 -11.22 -14.49
C THR A 30 -3.85 -12.74 -14.68
N ASN A 31 -3.64 -13.49 -13.59
CA ASN A 31 -3.44 -14.93 -13.60
C ASN A 31 -4.76 -15.67 -13.56
N ASN A 32 -5.78 -15.08 -12.92
CA ASN A 32 -7.12 -15.63 -12.86
C ASN A 32 -8.10 -14.78 -13.68
N LYS A 33 -8.74 -15.43 -14.66
CA LYS A 33 -9.67 -14.81 -15.60
C LYS A 33 -10.94 -14.24 -14.96
N ASP A 34 -11.22 -14.58 -13.70
CA ASP A 34 -12.40 -14.09 -12.99
C ASP A 34 -12.07 -12.88 -12.09
N TYR A 35 -10.79 -12.52 -11.95
CA TYR A 35 -10.29 -11.63 -10.90
C TYR A 35 -10.01 -10.19 -11.38
N HIS A 36 -10.64 -9.80 -12.47
CA HIS A 36 -10.49 -8.47 -13.06
C HIS A 36 -11.80 -7.92 -13.63
N TRP A 37 -12.94 -8.36 -13.07
CA TRP A 37 -14.27 -8.04 -13.57
C TRP A 37 -15.11 -7.31 -12.54
N VAL A 38 -15.89 -6.37 -13.04
CA VAL A 38 -16.89 -5.57 -12.33
C VAL A 38 -18.20 -5.68 -13.13
N TRP A 39 -19.34 -5.66 -12.45
CA TRP A 39 -20.64 -5.89 -13.08
C TRP A 39 -21.58 -4.69 -12.94
N ASN A 40 -22.35 -4.43 -13.99
CA ASN A 40 -23.52 -3.55 -13.97
C ASN A 40 -24.65 -4.16 -14.79
N ASP A 41 -25.90 -4.00 -14.33
CA ASP A 41 -27.04 -4.65 -14.99
C ASP A 41 -27.40 -4.06 -16.36
N LEU A 42 -27.01 -2.81 -16.64
CA LEU A 42 -27.34 -2.14 -17.89
C LEU A 42 -26.23 -2.26 -18.95
N ILE A 43 -24.97 -2.14 -18.54
CA ILE A 43 -23.81 -2.15 -19.46
C ILE A 43 -23.00 -3.45 -19.40
N GLY A 44 -23.36 -4.36 -18.48
CA GLY A 44 -22.74 -5.66 -18.32
C GLY A 44 -21.34 -5.60 -17.70
N TRP A 45 -20.45 -6.43 -18.24
CA TRP A 45 -19.10 -6.63 -17.75
C TRP A 45 -18.18 -5.44 -18.04
N ILE A 46 -17.50 -4.98 -17.00
CA ILE A 46 -16.43 -3.98 -17.03
C ILE A 46 -15.12 -4.69 -16.66
N ASN A 47 -14.10 -4.55 -17.50
CA ASN A 47 -12.81 -5.22 -17.38
C ASN A 47 -11.74 -4.26 -16.85
N PHE A 48 -11.26 -4.52 -15.64
CA PHE A 48 -10.21 -3.72 -14.98
C PHE A 48 -8.79 -4.06 -15.47
N HIS A 49 -8.65 -4.99 -16.41
CA HIS A 49 -7.36 -5.50 -16.87
C HIS A 49 -7.19 -5.49 -18.39
N ALA A 50 -8.22 -5.14 -19.19
CA ALA A 50 -8.20 -5.33 -20.65
C ALA A 50 -6.96 -4.78 -21.38
N ASN A 51 -6.28 -3.78 -20.81
CA ASN A 51 -5.10 -3.13 -21.39
C ASN A 51 -3.94 -2.91 -20.40
N ASP A 52 -3.91 -3.60 -19.25
CA ASP A 52 -2.84 -3.40 -18.24
C ASP A 52 -2.71 -1.94 -17.78
N THR A 53 -3.84 -1.26 -17.64
CA THR A 53 -3.91 0.19 -17.40
C THR A 53 -4.15 0.53 -15.94
N VAL A 54 -4.93 -0.30 -15.22
CA VAL A 54 -5.37 0.03 -13.87
C VAL A 54 -4.24 -0.20 -12.86
N GLU A 55 -3.86 0.89 -12.19
CA GLU A 55 -2.88 0.90 -11.10
C GLU A 55 -3.58 1.32 -9.81
N VAL A 56 -3.60 0.44 -8.82
CA VAL A 56 -3.99 0.81 -7.45
C VAL A 56 -2.76 1.37 -6.74
N ARG A 57 -2.74 2.67 -6.47
CA ARG A 57 -1.70 3.30 -5.66
C ARG A 57 -2.19 3.54 -4.25
N SER A 58 -1.26 4.05 -3.46
CA SER A 58 -1.55 4.64 -2.17
C SER A 58 -2.72 5.60 -2.20
N ASP A 59 -2.69 6.61 -3.05
CA ASP A 59 -3.49 7.81 -2.91
C ASP A 59 -4.61 7.90 -3.94
N GLU A 60 -4.54 7.07 -4.96
CA GLU A 60 -5.43 7.11 -6.11
C GLU A 60 -5.45 5.77 -6.85
N LEU A 61 -6.48 5.57 -7.65
CA LEU A 61 -6.42 4.66 -8.78
C LEU A 61 -5.96 5.44 -10.00
N ARG A 62 -5.21 4.78 -10.88
CA ARG A 62 -4.81 5.33 -12.18
C ARG A 62 -5.28 4.41 -13.30
N GLY A 63 -5.27 4.95 -14.52
CA GLY A 63 -5.67 4.26 -15.74
C GLY A 63 -7.18 4.30 -15.98
N TRP A 64 -7.63 3.32 -16.75
CA TRP A 64 -9.03 3.17 -17.16
C TRP A 64 -9.40 1.69 -17.26
N ALA A 65 -10.65 1.37 -16.98
CA ALA A 65 -11.24 0.07 -17.25
C ALA A 65 -11.91 0.06 -18.63
N ASP A 66 -12.05 -1.12 -19.23
CA ASP A 66 -12.71 -1.32 -20.53
C ASP A 66 -14.14 -1.84 -20.36
N SER A 67 -15.08 -1.39 -21.19
CA SER A 67 -16.46 -1.83 -21.15
C SER A 67 -17.12 -1.77 -22.52
N GLN A 68 -18.35 -2.29 -22.65
CA GLN A 68 -19.09 -2.22 -23.90
C GLN A 68 -19.45 -0.79 -24.35
N ILE A 69 -19.39 0.18 -23.44
CA ILE A 69 -19.68 1.60 -23.70
C ILE A 69 -18.41 2.45 -23.81
N GLY A 70 -17.26 1.81 -24.02
CA GLY A 70 -15.94 2.45 -24.04
C GLY A 70 -15.27 2.44 -22.68
N GLU A 71 -14.26 3.30 -22.54
CA GLU A 71 -13.38 3.33 -21.38
C GLU A 71 -14.03 4.04 -20.18
N ILE A 72 -13.87 3.47 -19.00
CA ILE A 72 -14.18 4.12 -17.72
C ILE A 72 -12.86 4.64 -17.15
N VAL A 73 -12.65 5.95 -17.22
CA VAL A 73 -11.44 6.63 -16.78
C VAL A 73 -11.49 6.82 -15.27
N LEU A 74 -10.49 6.26 -14.56
CA LEU A 74 -10.40 6.34 -13.10
C LEU A 74 -9.65 7.59 -12.63
N ASN A 75 -8.88 8.22 -13.51
CA ASN A 75 -8.05 9.38 -13.18
C ASN A 75 -7.72 10.20 -14.43
N CYS A 76 -8.04 11.50 -14.38
CA CYS A 76 -7.81 12.43 -15.48
C CYS A 76 -6.34 12.53 -15.92
N ALA A 77 -5.38 12.20 -15.06
CA ALA A 77 -3.96 12.30 -15.37
C ALA A 77 -3.45 11.11 -16.21
N THR A 78 -4.27 10.07 -16.33
CA THR A 78 -3.92 8.79 -16.94
C THR A 78 -5.04 8.26 -17.80
N THR A 79 -5.47 9.04 -18.79
CA THR A 79 -6.49 8.62 -19.74
C THR A 79 -5.86 7.98 -20.98
N PRO A 80 -6.66 7.35 -21.86
CA PRO A 80 -6.16 6.81 -23.14
C PRO A 80 -5.45 7.86 -24.02
N ILE A 81 -5.81 9.14 -23.87
CA ILE A 81 -5.24 10.25 -24.65
C ILE A 81 -4.19 11.07 -23.87
N GLY A 82 -3.80 10.62 -22.68
CA GLY A 82 -2.83 11.27 -21.81
C GLY A 82 -3.44 12.00 -20.63
N ASP A 83 -2.71 12.97 -20.10
CA ASP A 83 -3.16 13.82 -18.99
C ASP A 83 -4.14 14.88 -19.52
N ILE A 84 -5.38 14.81 -19.05
CA ILE A 84 -6.44 15.76 -19.35
C ILE A 84 -6.88 16.53 -18.10
N CYS A 85 -6.19 16.40 -16.97
CA CYS A 85 -6.59 17.09 -15.75
C CYS A 85 -6.58 18.60 -15.94
N ASP A 86 -7.70 19.23 -15.63
CA ASP A 86 -7.83 20.68 -15.66
C ASP A 86 -8.85 21.17 -14.64
N ASP A 87 -8.85 22.48 -14.38
CA ASP A 87 -9.78 23.09 -13.43
C ASP A 87 -11.25 22.95 -13.86
N SER A 88 -11.53 22.66 -15.14
CA SER A 88 -12.88 22.53 -15.67
C SER A 88 -13.51 21.15 -15.44
N ASN A 89 -12.68 20.10 -15.38
CA ASN A 89 -13.10 18.75 -15.00
C ASN A 89 -12.85 18.43 -13.52
N GLY A 90 -12.39 19.42 -12.75
CA GLY A 90 -12.20 19.32 -11.31
C GLY A 90 -11.02 18.43 -10.90
N HIS A 91 -10.09 18.13 -11.81
CA HIS A 91 -8.98 17.18 -11.57
C HIS A 91 -9.48 15.83 -11.02
N PHE A 92 -10.55 15.32 -11.63
CA PHE A 92 -11.24 14.13 -11.15
C PHE A 92 -10.32 12.91 -11.08
N ARG A 93 -10.48 12.14 -10.02
CA ARG A 93 -9.85 10.85 -9.80
C ARG A 93 -10.64 10.05 -8.78
N VAL A 94 -10.47 8.74 -8.83
CA VAL A 94 -10.79 7.85 -7.71
C VAL A 94 -9.63 7.90 -6.73
N GLU A 95 -9.89 8.47 -5.56
CA GLU A 95 -8.95 8.54 -4.45
C GLU A 95 -8.94 7.22 -3.69
N ASN A 96 -7.82 6.93 -3.04
CA ASN A 96 -7.67 5.77 -2.18
C ASN A 96 -7.20 6.23 -0.80
N TYR A 97 -7.98 5.92 0.24
CA TYR A 97 -7.62 6.18 1.64
C TYR A 97 -7.71 4.91 2.48
N GLN A 98 -6.55 4.32 2.77
CA GLN A 98 -6.35 3.02 3.43
C GLN A 98 -7.22 1.88 2.87
N GLY A 99 -7.46 1.86 1.55
CA GLY A 99 -8.32 0.88 0.90
C GLY A 99 -9.77 1.33 0.77
N GLU A 100 -10.19 2.42 1.40
CA GLU A 100 -11.50 3.04 1.17
C GLU A 100 -11.40 3.95 -0.05
N LEU A 101 -12.21 3.70 -1.09
CA LEU A 101 -12.18 4.46 -2.32
C LEU A 101 -13.28 5.52 -2.34
N SER A 102 -12.93 6.70 -2.84
CA SER A 102 -13.84 7.85 -2.97
C SER A 102 -13.55 8.65 -4.24
N GLY A 103 -14.36 9.66 -4.51
CA GLY A 103 -14.22 10.49 -5.69
C GLY A 103 -14.81 9.83 -6.94
N TRP A 104 -14.33 10.26 -8.09
CA TRP A 104 -15.09 10.15 -9.32
C TRP A 104 -14.31 9.50 -10.45
N ALA A 105 -14.95 8.54 -11.11
CA ALA A 105 -14.56 8.08 -12.45
C ALA A 105 -15.47 8.70 -13.52
N TRP A 106 -15.03 8.67 -14.77
CA TRP A 106 -15.74 9.27 -15.90
C TRP A 106 -15.82 8.33 -17.10
N ASN A 107 -16.95 8.36 -17.80
CA ASN A 107 -17.11 7.79 -19.14
C ASN A 107 -17.95 8.74 -20.01
N ASP A 108 -17.61 8.85 -21.30
CA ASP A 108 -18.26 9.81 -22.20
C ASP A 108 -19.75 9.52 -22.50
N THR A 109 -20.20 8.30 -22.27
CA THR A 109 -21.59 7.87 -22.51
C THR A 109 -22.44 7.99 -21.25
N VAL A 110 -21.90 7.63 -20.07
CA VAL A 110 -22.68 7.53 -18.82
C VAL A 110 -22.33 8.62 -17.80
N GLY A 111 -21.31 9.43 -18.09
CA GLY A 111 -20.87 10.53 -17.25
C GLY A 111 -20.15 10.07 -15.99
N TRP A 112 -20.47 10.73 -14.88
CA TRP A 112 -19.82 10.57 -13.59
C TRP A 112 -20.24 9.28 -12.89
N ILE A 113 -19.24 8.56 -12.36
CA ILE A 113 -19.42 7.38 -11.52
C ILE A 113 -18.77 7.68 -10.17
N SER A 114 -19.59 7.65 -9.12
CA SER A 114 -19.21 7.89 -7.73
C SER A 114 -18.72 6.61 -7.06
N PHE A 115 -17.63 6.69 -6.29
CA PHE A 115 -17.08 5.56 -5.54
C PHE A 115 -17.49 5.56 -4.06
N ASP A 116 -18.05 6.67 -3.57
CA ASP A 116 -18.50 6.84 -2.20
C ASP A 116 -19.85 7.56 -2.11
N CYS A 117 -20.70 7.16 -1.16
CA CYS A 117 -21.92 7.89 -0.87
C CYS A 117 -21.67 9.34 -0.42
N ASP A 118 -20.49 9.64 0.15
CA ASP A 118 -20.12 10.99 0.57
C ASP A 118 -19.91 11.92 -0.63
N ASP A 119 -19.57 11.39 -1.81
CA ASP A 119 -19.35 12.18 -3.03
C ASP A 119 -20.63 12.89 -3.49
N ILE A 120 -21.80 12.36 -3.14
CA ILE A 120 -23.14 12.88 -3.49
C ILE A 120 -24.03 13.16 -2.26
N ASP A 121 -23.45 13.22 -1.06
CA ASP A 121 -24.17 13.44 0.20
C ASP A 121 -25.31 12.41 0.47
N ALA A 122 -25.16 11.17 0.02
CA ALA A 122 -26.18 10.13 0.06
C ALA A 122 -26.04 9.13 1.23
N CYS A 123 -24.97 9.20 2.03
CA CYS A 123 -24.67 8.16 3.04
C CYS A 123 -25.75 7.95 4.11
N ASN A 124 -26.58 8.96 4.37
CA ASN A 124 -27.70 8.81 5.31
C ASN A 124 -28.84 7.95 4.76
N ILE A 125 -28.89 7.74 3.45
CA ILE A 125 -29.95 7.04 2.74
C ILE A 125 -29.42 5.73 2.18
N SER A 126 -28.29 5.77 1.48
CA SER A 126 -27.63 4.60 0.92
C SER A 126 -26.12 4.71 1.17
N PRO A 127 -25.60 4.03 2.22
CA PRO A 127 -24.20 4.14 2.66
C PRO A 127 -23.25 3.27 1.80
N TYR A 128 -23.29 3.44 0.49
CA TYR A 128 -22.44 2.69 -0.43
C TYR A 128 -21.00 3.21 -0.44
N ARG A 129 -20.06 2.30 -0.70
CA ARG A 129 -18.63 2.58 -0.86
C ARG A 129 -17.97 1.43 -1.60
N VAL A 130 -16.90 1.72 -2.34
CA VAL A 130 -15.96 0.69 -2.82
C VAL A 130 -14.76 0.60 -1.87
N SER A 131 -14.40 -0.62 -1.45
CA SER A 131 -13.25 -0.85 -0.58
C SER A 131 -12.30 -1.91 -1.14
N ILE A 132 -11.04 -1.87 -0.73
CA ILE A 132 -9.99 -2.85 -1.03
C ILE A 132 -9.61 -3.53 0.28
N GLU A 133 -9.94 -4.80 0.41
CA GLU A 133 -9.76 -5.57 1.64
C GLU A 133 -8.78 -6.73 1.44
N PRO A 134 -7.95 -7.08 2.45
CA PRO A 134 -7.06 -8.24 2.35
C PRO A 134 -7.82 -9.54 2.06
N ALA A 135 -7.29 -10.34 1.13
CA ALA A 135 -7.83 -11.66 0.76
C ALA A 135 -7.67 -12.71 1.87
N GLY A 136 -6.85 -12.43 2.88
CA GLY A 136 -6.55 -13.35 3.99
C GLY A 136 -5.42 -14.35 3.69
N ASP A 137 -4.86 -14.33 2.48
CA ASP A 137 -3.69 -15.15 2.09
C ASP A 137 -2.33 -14.47 2.40
N GLY A 138 -2.36 -13.17 2.72
CA GLY A 138 -1.18 -12.36 3.06
C GLY A 138 -0.46 -11.75 1.86
N ASP A 139 -0.94 -12.02 0.64
CA ASP A 139 -0.31 -11.58 -0.61
C ASP A 139 -1.26 -10.79 -1.52
N ASN A 140 -2.58 -10.98 -1.37
CA ASN A 140 -3.61 -10.37 -2.23
C ASN A 140 -4.71 -9.63 -1.45
N SER A 141 -5.40 -8.75 -2.15
CA SER A 141 -6.57 -8.00 -1.71
C SER A 141 -7.67 -8.06 -2.77
N PHE A 142 -8.92 -7.90 -2.36
CA PHE A 142 -10.07 -7.84 -3.25
C PHE A 142 -10.79 -6.50 -3.13
N PHE A 143 -11.28 -6.00 -4.26
CA PHE A 143 -12.27 -4.94 -4.24
C PHE A 143 -13.62 -5.50 -3.78
N LYS A 144 -14.38 -4.69 -3.05
CA LYS A 144 -15.73 -4.98 -2.58
C LYS A 144 -16.60 -3.74 -2.60
N GLY A 145 -17.90 -3.94 -2.43
CA GLY A 145 -18.88 -2.87 -2.36
C GLY A 145 -19.27 -2.33 -3.73
N TRP A 146 -19.88 -1.16 -3.72
CA TRP A 146 -20.67 -0.62 -4.82
C TRP A 146 -20.21 0.78 -5.20
N ALA A 147 -20.17 1.05 -6.50
CA ALA A 147 -20.13 2.40 -7.05
C ALA A 147 -21.51 2.75 -7.63
N TRP A 148 -21.76 4.05 -7.81
CA TRP A 148 -23.05 4.56 -8.28
C TRP A 148 -22.89 5.49 -9.48
N SER A 149 -23.79 5.38 -10.44
CA SER A 149 -23.99 6.39 -11.47
C SER A 149 -25.47 6.71 -11.60
N GLU A 150 -25.80 8.00 -11.75
CA GLU A 150 -27.16 8.47 -12.03
C GLU A 150 -27.76 7.89 -13.33
N ILE A 151 -26.92 7.49 -14.30
CA ILE A 151 -27.37 6.99 -15.61
C ILE A 151 -27.52 5.46 -15.63
N ILE A 152 -26.53 4.71 -15.15
CA ILE A 152 -26.50 3.24 -15.22
C ILE A 152 -26.77 2.52 -13.88
N GLY A 153 -26.95 3.27 -12.79
CA GLY A 153 -27.22 2.74 -11.47
C GLY A 153 -26.00 2.09 -10.81
N TRP A 154 -26.25 1.03 -10.05
CA TRP A 154 -25.29 0.33 -9.21
C TRP A 154 -24.25 -0.47 -10.00
N ILE A 155 -23.00 -0.37 -9.59
CA ILE A 155 -21.86 -1.08 -10.17
C ILE A 155 -21.20 -1.92 -9.07
N SER A 156 -21.17 -3.24 -9.25
CA SER A 156 -20.69 -4.20 -8.26
C SER A 156 -19.24 -4.59 -8.50
N PHE A 157 -18.40 -4.46 -7.48
CA PHE A 157 -16.98 -4.86 -7.54
C PHE A 157 -16.70 -6.30 -7.11
N HIS A 158 -17.70 -7.01 -6.57
CA HIS A 158 -17.55 -8.38 -6.08
C HIS A 158 -18.85 -9.16 -6.19
N CYS A 159 -18.80 -10.44 -6.61
CA CYS A 159 -20.00 -11.27 -6.72
C CYS A 159 -20.65 -11.61 -5.36
N GLU A 160 -19.90 -11.51 -4.26
CA GLU A 160 -20.43 -11.69 -2.89
C GLU A 160 -21.02 -10.41 -2.31
N ASN A 161 -21.01 -9.30 -3.06
CA ASN A 161 -21.78 -8.14 -2.67
C ASN A 161 -23.26 -8.51 -2.59
N ASP A 162 -23.99 -7.87 -1.67
CA ASP A 162 -25.43 -8.01 -1.61
C ASP A 162 -26.06 -7.53 -2.93
N HIS A 163 -26.91 -8.32 -3.57
CA HIS A 163 -27.47 -8.02 -4.90
C HIS A 163 -28.15 -6.65 -4.98
N ASP A 164 -28.61 -6.15 -3.83
CA ASP A 164 -29.16 -4.81 -3.64
C ASP A 164 -28.51 -4.17 -2.39
N PRO A 165 -27.81 -3.03 -2.49
CA PRO A 165 -27.26 -2.34 -1.33
C PRO A 165 -28.33 -1.76 -0.38
N ASP A 166 -29.61 -1.73 -0.80
CA ASP A 166 -30.74 -1.25 -0.01
C ASP A 166 -31.56 -2.38 0.66
N GLU A 167 -31.22 -3.66 0.45
CA GLU A 167 -31.81 -4.81 1.17
C GLU A 167 -30.77 -5.50 2.08
N ASP A 168 -31.14 -5.84 3.32
CA ASP A 168 -30.24 -6.52 4.27
C ASP A 168 -30.11 -8.03 3.96
N GLY A 169 -28.93 -8.46 3.49
CA GLY A 169 -28.41 -9.82 3.64
C GLY A 169 -27.82 -10.41 2.36
N VAL A 170 -26.59 -10.93 2.41
CA VAL A 170 -25.82 -11.52 1.29
C VAL A 170 -26.65 -12.48 0.42
N GLN A 171 -27.33 -11.94 -0.59
CA GLN A 171 -27.92 -12.72 -1.66
C GLN A 171 -26.80 -13.01 -2.64
N SER A 172 -26.09 -14.13 -2.42
CA SER A 172 -24.90 -14.52 -3.17
C SER A 172 -25.15 -14.50 -4.69
N ALA A 173 -24.75 -13.41 -5.36
CA ALA A 173 -24.76 -13.29 -6.81
C ALA A 173 -23.69 -14.20 -7.45
N CYS A 174 -22.76 -14.76 -6.66
CA CYS A 174 -21.80 -15.78 -7.07
C CYS A 174 -22.43 -17.13 -7.51
N ASN A 175 -23.76 -17.24 -7.57
CA ASN A 175 -24.44 -18.45 -8.05
C ASN A 175 -24.28 -18.65 -9.57
N PHE A 176 -23.88 -17.60 -10.31
CA PHE A 176 -23.66 -17.65 -11.76
C PHE A 176 -22.22 -17.32 -12.20
N ASP A 177 -21.52 -16.39 -11.53
CA ASP A 177 -20.14 -16.01 -11.86
C ASP A 177 -19.33 -15.61 -10.61
N THR A 178 -18.06 -16.04 -10.49
CA THR A 178 -17.18 -15.75 -9.35
C THR A 178 -16.37 -14.45 -9.52
N TYR A 179 -16.97 -13.46 -10.17
CA TYR A 179 -16.26 -12.24 -10.56
C TYR A 179 -15.85 -11.40 -9.35
N LYS A 180 -14.68 -10.82 -9.45
CA LYS A 180 -14.13 -9.83 -8.52
C LYS A 180 -12.97 -9.10 -9.15
N VAL A 181 -12.47 -8.07 -8.49
CA VAL A 181 -11.18 -7.47 -8.82
C VAL A 181 -10.19 -7.82 -7.72
N GLN A 182 -9.06 -8.45 -8.07
CA GLN A 182 -7.96 -8.73 -7.15
C GLN A 182 -6.79 -7.81 -7.45
N THR A 183 -6.09 -7.37 -6.40
CA THR A 183 -4.85 -6.61 -6.52
C THR A 183 -3.84 -7.06 -5.46
N GLY A 184 -2.55 -6.92 -5.74
CA GLY A 184 -1.49 -7.04 -4.72
C GLY A 184 -1.31 -5.79 -3.86
N ALA A 185 -2.07 -4.72 -4.11
CA ALA A 185 -2.11 -3.52 -3.27
C ALA A 185 -2.92 -3.79 -1.99
N GLY A 186 -2.48 -3.26 -0.84
CA GLY A 186 -3.19 -3.40 0.44
C GLY A 186 -3.01 -4.73 1.19
N SER A 187 -2.30 -5.71 0.63
CA SER A 187 -2.19 -7.08 1.19
C SER A 187 -0.99 -7.30 2.10
N LYS A 188 -0.05 -6.35 2.14
CA LYS A 188 1.20 -6.46 2.87
C LYS A 188 1.01 -6.01 4.33
N SER A 189 1.77 -6.60 5.25
CA SER A 189 1.64 -6.23 6.66
C SER A 189 2.12 -4.79 6.91
N SER A 190 1.27 -3.95 7.49
CA SER A 190 1.59 -2.56 7.91
C SER A 190 2.66 -2.52 8.98
N SER A 191 2.90 -3.64 9.66
CA SER A 191 4.03 -3.80 10.55
C SER A 191 4.64 -5.20 10.51
N GLY A 192 5.96 -5.28 10.69
CA GLY A 192 6.68 -6.52 10.92
C GLY A 192 7.41 -6.46 12.25
N SER A 193 7.66 -7.60 12.90
CA SER A 193 8.54 -7.60 14.08
C SER A 193 9.56 -8.72 14.07
N LEU A 194 10.77 -8.39 14.53
CA LEU A 194 11.88 -9.32 14.68
C LEU A 194 12.33 -9.29 16.14
N THR A 195 12.35 -10.45 16.80
CA THR A 195 12.94 -10.59 18.13
C THR A 195 14.30 -11.25 18.02
N SER A 196 15.31 -10.68 18.66
CA SER A 196 16.66 -11.22 18.66
C SER A 196 16.75 -12.56 19.41
N ASN A 197 17.83 -13.28 19.18
CA ASN A 197 18.29 -14.29 20.13
C ASN A 197 18.72 -13.64 21.46
N VAL A 198 18.96 -14.48 22.48
CA VAL A 198 19.53 -14.02 23.74
C VAL A 198 20.99 -13.65 23.53
N ILE A 199 21.37 -12.45 23.95
CA ILE A 199 22.76 -11.97 23.89
C ILE A 199 23.31 -12.00 25.30
N ASP A 200 24.39 -12.76 25.50
CA ASP A 200 25.17 -12.79 26.74
C ASP A 200 26.28 -11.73 26.67
N THR A 201 26.27 -10.79 27.60
CA THR A 201 27.31 -9.75 27.69
C THR A 201 28.64 -10.28 28.24
N GLY A 202 28.64 -11.47 28.86
CA GLY A 202 29.78 -12.04 29.58
C GLY A 202 30.08 -11.36 30.92
N ILE A 203 29.31 -10.34 31.31
CA ILE A 203 29.50 -9.53 32.51
C ILE A 203 28.29 -9.73 33.42
N THR A 204 28.51 -9.92 34.73
CA THR A 204 27.43 -10.20 35.68
C THR A 204 26.46 -9.02 35.81
N LYS A 205 26.97 -7.79 35.78
CA LYS A 205 26.20 -6.55 35.97
C LYS A 205 26.67 -5.47 35.00
N PRO A 206 26.40 -5.62 33.69
CA PRO A 206 26.80 -4.62 32.71
C PRO A 206 25.99 -3.34 32.89
N HIS A 207 26.62 -2.21 32.58
CA HIS A 207 25.93 -0.96 32.32
C HIS A 207 25.70 -0.82 30.81
N TYR A 208 24.45 -0.85 30.39
CA TYR A 208 24.06 -0.67 29.00
C TYR A 208 24.02 0.82 28.66
N ASN A 209 24.90 1.26 27.75
CA ASN A 209 25.04 2.66 27.36
C ASN A 209 23.96 3.08 26.37
N TYR A 210 23.83 2.34 25.27
CA TYR A 210 22.80 2.57 24.27
C TYR A 210 22.59 1.35 23.37
N ILE A 211 21.44 1.33 22.72
CA ILE A 211 21.18 0.56 21.51
C ILE A 211 20.96 1.53 20.34
N LEU A 212 21.47 1.20 19.16
CA LEU A 212 21.18 1.92 17.94
C LEU A 212 21.09 0.94 16.77
N TRP A 213 20.57 1.42 15.64
CA TRP A 213 20.49 0.65 14.41
C TRP A 213 21.02 1.44 13.22
N GLN A 214 21.46 0.73 12.18
CA GLN A 214 21.87 1.30 10.90
C GLN A 214 20.99 0.75 9.79
N GLY A 215 20.73 1.58 8.79
CA GLY A 215 19.84 1.22 7.70
C GLY A 215 19.22 2.43 7.01
N GLU A 216 18.08 2.20 6.39
CA GLU A 216 17.36 3.19 5.58
C GLU A 216 15.92 3.30 6.08
N ILE A 217 15.53 4.52 6.45
CA ILE A 217 14.13 4.87 6.67
C ILE A 217 13.59 5.51 5.39
N LYS A 218 12.42 5.08 4.93
CA LYS A 218 11.73 5.67 3.78
C LYS A 218 10.64 6.64 4.28
N THR A 219 10.18 7.55 3.43
CA THR A 219 9.07 8.46 3.76
C THR A 219 7.86 7.67 4.26
N ASP A 220 7.24 8.15 5.34
CA ASP A 220 6.08 7.56 6.00
C ASP A 220 6.28 6.14 6.58
N THR A 221 7.52 5.69 6.70
CA THR A 221 7.86 4.43 7.40
C THR A 221 8.36 4.67 8.82
N SER A 222 8.33 3.64 9.66
CA SER A 222 8.82 3.74 11.04
C SER A 222 9.66 2.54 11.48
N VAL A 223 10.60 2.77 12.39
CA VAL A 223 11.34 1.72 13.09
C VAL A 223 11.28 2.00 14.58
N SER A 224 10.76 1.04 15.33
CA SER A 224 10.69 1.10 16.78
C SER A 224 11.46 -0.04 17.43
N ILE A 225 12.13 0.26 18.53
CA ILE A 225 12.97 -0.69 19.27
C ILE A 225 12.41 -0.89 20.67
N GLN A 226 12.38 -2.16 21.10
CA GLN A 226 12.17 -2.57 22.49
C GLN A 226 13.36 -3.39 22.96
N THR A 227 13.70 -3.27 24.23
CA THR A 227 14.75 -4.06 24.88
C THR A 227 14.16 -4.82 26.06
N ALA A 228 14.74 -5.97 26.39
CA ALA A 228 14.43 -6.75 27.58
C ALA A 228 15.72 -7.32 28.15
N THR A 229 15.90 -7.29 29.46
CA THR A 229 17.09 -7.84 30.12
C THR A 229 16.74 -8.80 31.24
N ALA A 230 17.59 -9.79 31.45
CA ALA A 230 17.40 -10.85 32.44
C ALA A 230 18.73 -11.31 33.05
N ASP A 231 18.67 -11.88 34.26
CA ASP A 231 19.83 -12.50 34.94
C ASP A 231 20.02 -13.97 34.56
N SER A 232 19.04 -14.57 33.89
CA SER A 232 19.06 -15.93 33.35
C SER A 232 18.86 -15.91 31.85
N GLU A 233 19.55 -16.80 31.14
CA GLU A 233 19.40 -17.01 29.70
C GLU A 233 17.96 -17.40 29.30
N THR A 234 17.20 -17.98 30.24
CA THR A 234 15.80 -18.37 30.02
C THR A 234 14.78 -17.27 30.31
N GLY A 235 15.22 -16.08 30.79
CA GLY A 235 14.33 -14.98 31.18
C GLY A 235 14.04 -14.95 32.69
N PRO A 236 12.99 -14.25 33.14
CA PRO A 236 11.86 -13.70 32.38
C PRO A 236 12.23 -12.52 31.48
N TRP A 237 11.56 -12.43 30.32
CA TRP A 237 11.77 -11.38 29.33
C TRP A 237 10.61 -10.38 29.34
N THR A 238 10.86 -9.19 29.89
CA THR A 238 9.90 -8.08 29.88
C THR A 238 10.41 -6.98 28.97
N PHE A 239 9.77 -6.80 27.81
CA PHE A 239 10.12 -5.76 26.85
C PHE A 239 9.70 -4.38 27.34
N SER A 240 10.55 -3.39 27.06
CA SER A 240 10.26 -1.97 27.30
C SER A 240 9.19 -1.45 26.36
N VAL A 241 8.74 -0.22 26.60
CA VAL A 241 7.87 0.51 25.66
C VAL A 241 8.63 0.70 24.34
N ALA A 242 7.94 0.52 23.22
CA ALA A 242 8.51 0.71 21.90
C ALA A 242 8.94 2.17 21.70
N THR A 243 10.21 2.36 21.35
CA THR A 243 10.78 3.69 21.10
C THR A 243 11.08 3.83 19.62
N GLN A 244 10.38 4.74 18.94
CA GLN A 244 10.64 5.06 17.53
C GLN A 244 11.98 5.80 17.40
N SER A 245 12.75 5.46 16.38
CA SER A 245 14.10 6.03 16.19
C SER A 245 14.52 6.10 14.73
N SER A 246 15.46 6.98 14.44
CA SER A 246 16.12 7.10 13.12
C SER A 246 17.44 6.30 13.07
N PRO A 247 17.95 5.97 11.87
CA PRO A 247 19.26 5.33 11.73
C PRO A 247 20.36 6.14 12.44
N GLY A 248 21.21 5.46 13.20
CA GLY A 248 22.32 6.05 13.96
C GLY A 248 21.92 6.78 15.25
N GLN A 249 20.63 6.92 15.55
CA GLN A 249 20.17 7.51 16.80
C GLN A 249 20.47 6.57 17.98
N GLN A 250 21.17 7.10 18.99
CA GLN A 250 21.40 6.38 20.24
C GLN A 250 20.13 6.38 21.10
N ILE A 251 19.69 5.20 21.51
CA ILE A 251 18.55 5.00 22.41
C ILE A 251 19.08 4.44 23.71
N ASN A 252 18.78 5.13 24.81
CA ASN A 252 19.17 4.67 26.14
C ASN A 252 18.35 3.45 26.53
N ILE A 253 19.02 2.45 27.11
CA ILE A 253 18.35 1.28 27.67
C ILE A 253 17.79 1.69 29.05
N PRO A 254 16.49 1.41 29.34
CA PRO A 254 15.84 1.86 30.57
C PRO A 254 16.59 1.48 31.85
N ASP A 255 16.56 2.36 32.86
CA ASP A 255 17.27 2.15 34.13
C ASP A 255 16.88 0.84 34.84
N ASN A 256 15.61 0.44 34.73
CA ASN A 256 15.10 -0.82 35.29
C ASN A 256 15.58 -2.09 34.55
N GLN A 257 16.31 -1.93 33.45
CA GLN A 257 16.92 -3.00 32.66
C GLN A 257 18.44 -3.08 32.82
N GLN A 258 19.04 -2.19 33.61
CA GLN A 258 20.48 -2.17 33.88
C GLN A 258 20.92 -3.34 34.78
N ASN A 259 22.22 -3.62 34.82
CA ASN A 259 22.85 -4.59 35.71
C ASN A 259 22.37 -6.04 35.56
N LYS A 260 21.84 -6.40 34.39
CA LYS A 260 21.42 -7.77 34.07
C LYS A 260 22.25 -8.33 32.93
N ARG A 261 22.79 -9.53 33.10
CA ARG A 261 23.79 -10.13 32.20
C ARG A 261 23.31 -10.34 30.76
N TYR A 262 22.05 -10.70 30.57
CA TYR A 262 21.51 -11.06 29.26
C TYR A 262 20.57 -9.99 28.74
N ILE A 263 20.61 -9.74 27.43
CA ILE A 263 19.74 -8.79 26.74
C ILE A 263 19.10 -9.42 25.50
N LYS A 264 17.86 -9.02 25.23
CA LYS A 264 17.16 -9.21 23.95
C LYS A 264 16.68 -7.86 23.45
N TYR A 265 16.56 -7.74 22.13
CA TYR A 265 15.85 -6.65 21.50
C TYR A 265 14.71 -7.18 20.64
N LYS A 266 13.68 -6.36 20.46
CA LYS A 266 12.60 -6.57 19.50
C LYS A 266 12.50 -5.32 18.64
N ILE A 267 12.62 -5.50 17.34
CA ILE A 267 12.41 -4.44 16.36
C ILE A 267 10.99 -4.58 15.83
N ILE A 268 10.31 -3.45 15.71
CA ILE A 268 9.02 -3.32 15.03
C ILE A 268 9.27 -2.39 13.84
N LEU A 269 9.08 -2.90 12.64
CA LEU A 269 9.09 -2.15 11.40
C LEU A 269 7.66 -1.74 11.11
N GLY A 270 7.43 -0.47 10.82
CA GLY A 270 6.20 0.02 10.20
C GLY A 270 6.48 0.32 8.74
N SER A 271 5.72 -0.29 7.85
CA SER A 271 5.69 0.12 6.44
C SER A 271 4.94 1.45 6.33
N ASP A 272 5.02 2.10 5.17
CA ASP A 272 4.13 3.20 4.85
C ASP A 272 2.67 2.71 4.82
N ASN A 273 1.73 3.66 4.92
CA ASN A 273 0.28 3.38 5.00
C ASN A 273 -0.25 2.51 3.85
N TRP A 274 0.55 2.34 2.80
CA TRP A 274 0.22 1.71 1.53
C TRP A 274 1.17 0.58 1.13
N LEU A 275 2.16 0.32 2.00
CA LEU A 275 2.97 -0.89 1.98
C LEU A 275 3.84 -1.01 0.71
N GLU A 276 4.14 0.12 0.07
CA GLU A 276 5.06 0.24 -1.05
C GLU A 276 6.51 0.38 -0.56
N LYS A 277 6.66 0.88 0.66
CA LYS A 277 7.94 1.22 1.28
C LYS A 277 8.00 0.57 2.66
N THR A 278 9.00 -0.29 2.82
CA THR A 278 9.39 -0.81 4.13
C THR A 278 10.79 -0.31 4.47
N PRO A 279 11.05 0.07 5.73
CA PRO A 279 12.38 0.47 6.16
C PRO A 279 13.31 -0.74 6.16
N ILE A 280 14.59 -0.49 5.93
CA ILE A 280 15.62 -1.54 5.85
C ILE A 280 16.53 -1.39 7.06
N ILE A 281 16.69 -2.46 7.84
CA ILE A 281 17.69 -2.54 8.90
C ILE A 281 18.84 -3.41 8.41
N ARG A 282 20.05 -2.89 8.50
CA ARG A 282 21.29 -3.60 8.16
C ARG A 282 21.99 -4.11 9.40
N ASP A 283 22.10 -3.27 10.43
CA ASP A 283 22.80 -3.60 11.66
C ASP A 283 22.05 -3.12 12.90
N ILE A 284 22.17 -3.89 13.99
CA ILE A 284 21.80 -3.49 15.34
C ILE A 284 23.07 -3.50 16.20
N ILE A 285 23.32 -2.41 16.91
CA ILE A 285 24.51 -2.22 17.73
C ILE A 285 24.08 -1.92 19.16
N ILE A 286 24.53 -2.76 20.10
CA ILE A 286 24.35 -2.56 21.54
C ILE A 286 25.71 -2.23 22.13
N ASN A 287 25.79 -1.15 22.90
CA ASN A 287 27.00 -0.75 23.60
C ASN A 287 26.77 -0.92 25.11
N TRP A 288 27.70 -1.63 25.77
CA TRP A 288 27.72 -1.80 27.22
C TRP A 288 29.14 -1.68 27.77
N SER A 289 29.25 -1.35 29.05
CA SER A 289 30.50 -1.31 29.80
C SER A 289 30.42 -2.18 31.06
N PRO A 290 31.58 -2.61 31.60
CA PRO A 290 31.66 -3.33 32.89
C PRO A 290 31.15 -2.52 34.07
#